data_AF-A0A7J8H2F4-F1
#
_entry.id   AF-A0A7J8H2F4-F1
#
_cell.length_a   1.000
_cell.length_b   1.000
_cell.length_c   1.000
_cell.angle_alpha   90.00
_cell.angle_beta   90.00
_cell.angle_gamma   90.00
#
_symmetry.space_group_name_H-M   'P 1'
#
loop_
_entity.id
_entity.type
_entity.pdbx_description
1 polymer ?
#
loop_
_entity_poly.entity_id
_entity_poly.type
_entity_poly.pdbx_seq_one_letter_code
_entity_poly.pdbx_strand_id
1 'polypeptide(L)'
;MAANVFRASLRGWRTGVLPGCRTRWLSQTQGPPNYPSFVESVDEYRFVERLLPPTSIPKPPKHEHYPTPSGWEPPRGASPDLPYFVRRSRMHNIPVYKDITHGNRQMTVIRKVEGDIWALQKDVEDFLSSLLGKAPITQLNDSVAKDSAGLHKYSWSQFSSLKPEQEKGVWPLIL
;
A
#
# COMPACT_ATOMS: atom_id res chain seq x y z
N MET A 1 63.07 -48.58 -66.91
CA MET A 1 64.09 -47.56 -67.28
C MET A 1 63.31 -46.35 -67.77
N ALA A 2 63.44 -45.11 -67.34
CA ALA A 2 64.38 -44.42 -66.47
C ALA A 2 63.65 -43.16 -65.93
N ALA A 3 63.76 -42.91 -64.63
CA ALA A 3 64.38 -41.70 -64.07
C ALA A 3 63.43 -40.51 -63.88
N ASN A 4 62.96 -40.39 -62.63
CA ASN A 4 62.50 -39.14 -62.05
C ASN A 4 63.57 -38.06 -62.20
N VAL A 5 63.18 -36.89 -62.70
CA VAL A 5 64.04 -35.70 -62.65
C VAL A 5 63.34 -34.66 -61.78
N PHE A 6 63.75 -34.62 -60.51
CA PHE A 6 63.43 -33.53 -59.61
C PHE A 6 64.10 -32.25 -60.12
N ARG A 7 63.31 -31.25 -60.50
CA ARG A 7 63.79 -29.87 -60.61
C ARG A 7 63.29 -29.09 -59.40
N ALA A 8 64.17 -28.95 -58.42
CA ALA A 8 64.07 -27.91 -57.41
C ALA A 8 64.42 -26.56 -58.05
N SER A 9 63.54 -25.57 -57.93
CA SER A 9 63.91 -24.17 -58.16
C SER A 9 63.36 -23.29 -57.04
N LEU A 10 64.31 -22.94 -56.16
CA LEU A 10 64.46 -21.76 -55.30
C LEU A 10 63.26 -20.84 -55.10
N ARG A 11 62.93 -20.65 -53.82
CA ARG A 11 62.05 -19.61 -53.29
C ARG A 11 62.54 -18.23 -53.72
N GLY A 12 61.81 -17.58 -54.62
CA GLY A 12 61.91 -16.13 -54.81
C GLY A 12 61.00 -15.43 -53.82
N TRP A 13 61.58 -14.82 -52.78
CA TRP A 13 60.87 -13.82 -51.98
C TRP A 13 60.65 -12.59 -52.85
N ARG A 14 59.47 -12.47 -53.46
CA ARG A 14 59.03 -11.15 -53.94
C ARG A 14 58.57 -10.35 -52.74
N THR A 15 59.32 -9.31 -52.40
CA THR A 15 58.87 -8.16 -51.63
C THR A 15 57.74 -7.47 -52.42
N GLY A 16 56.55 -8.05 -52.35
CA GLY A 16 55.32 -7.36 -52.71
C GLY A 16 55.04 -6.34 -51.61
N VAL A 17 55.23 -5.06 -51.92
CA VAL A 17 54.65 -3.96 -51.15
C VAL A 17 53.16 -4.29 -51.02
N LEU A 18 52.70 -4.58 -49.80
CA LEU A 18 51.27 -4.70 -49.52
C LEU A 18 50.62 -3.43 -50.05
N PRO A 19 49.55 -3.52 -50.87
CA PRO A 19 48.81 -2.32 -51.23
C PRO A 19 48.39 -1.69 -49.91
N GLY A 20 48.86 -0.46 -49.67
CA GLY A 20 48.59 0.27 -48.43
C GLY A 20 47.11 0.14 -48.09
N CYS A 21 46.81 -0.03 -46.80
CA CYS A 21 45.47 -0.14 -46.27
C CYS A 21 44.57 0.87 -47.00
N ARG A 22 43.79 0.38 -47.97
CA ARG A 22 42.76 1.18 -48.62
C ARG A 22 41.89 1.61 -47.46
N THR A 23 41.93 2.91 -47.16
CA THR A 23 41.07 3.53 -46.15
C THR A 23 39.69 2.94 -46.40
N ARG A 24 39.24 2.10 -45.48
CA ARG A 24 37.87 1.61 -45.48
C ARG A 24 37.08 2.90 -45.46
N TRP A 25 36.41 3.22 -46.58
CA TRP A 25 35.43 4.28 -46.62
C TRP A 25 34.53 4.02 -45.43
N LEU A 26 34.64 4.87 -44.39
CA LEU A 26 33.72 4.86 -43.28
C LEU A 26 32.36 4.94 -43.95
N SER A 27 31.56 3.89 -43.73
CA SER A 27 30.19 3.79 -44.16
C SER A 27 29.56 5.17 -44.01
N GLN A 28 28.97 5.66 -45.10
CA GLN A 28 28.13 6.85 -45.16
C GLN A 28 27.55 7.11 -43.76
N THR A 29 27.88 8.25 -43.17
CA THR A 29 27.19 8.76 -42.00
C THR A 29 25.71 8.56 -42.28
N GLN A 30 25.08 7.62 -41.58
CA GLN A 30 23.63 7.47 -41.66
C GLN A 30 23.09 8.85 -41.31
N GLY A 31 22.45 9.51 -42.27
CA GLY A 31 21.82 10.79 -42.04
C GLY A 31 20.87 10.69 -40.84
N PRO A 32 20.52 11.81 -40.20
CA PRO A 32 19.63 11.79 -39.05
C PRO A 32 18.38 10.95 -39.39
N PRO A 33 17.98 10.02 -38.52
CA PRO A 33 16.86 9.13 -38.79
C PRO A 33 15.63 9.94 -39.24
N ASN A 34 15.05 9.55 -40.37
CA ASN A 34 13.90 10.23 -40.97
C ASN A 34 12.64 9.86 -40.19
N TYR A 35 12.34 10.62 -39.13
CA TYR A 35 11.13 10.44 -38.32
C TYR A 35 9.91 11.03 -39.02
N PRO A 36 8.73 10.38 -38.94
CA PRO A 36 7.48 10.98 -39.40
C PRO A 36 7.17 12.25 -38.59
N SER A 37 6.51 13.22 -39.23
CA SER A 37 6.02 14.43 -38.55
C SER A 37 4.96 14.08 -37.51
N PHE A 38 4.97 14.78 -36.37
CA PHE A 38 3.95 14.65 -35.32
C PHE A 38 3.22 15.97 -35.12
N VAL A 39 2.02 15.90 -34.53
CA VAL A 39 1.22 17.06 -34.11
C VAL A 39 1.02 16.93 -32.60
N GLU A 40 1.35 17.99 -31.87
CA GLU A 40 1.15 18.05 -30.41
C GLU A 40 -0.24 18.62 -30.10
N SER A 41 -1.07 17.84 -29.42
CA SER A 41 -2.38 18.24 -28.92
C SER A 41 -2.32 18.44 -27.41
N VAL A 42 -2.90 19.53 -26.91
CA VAL A 42 -3.02 19.78 -25.45
C VAL A 42 -4.36 19.28 -24.90
N ASP A 43 -5.43 19.34 -25.71
CA ASP A 43 -6.79 19.00 -25.29
C ASP A 43 -6.95 17.53 -24.84
N GLU A 44 -6.20 16.63 -25.46
CA GLU A 44 -6.23 15.19 -25.17
C GLU A 44 -5.49 14.85 -23.87
N TYR A 45 -4.66 15.76 -23.35
CA TYR A 45 -3.92 15.53 -22.11
C TYR A 45 -4.83 15.38 -20.89
N ARG A 46 -6.07 15.87 -20.95
CA ARG A 46 -7.08 15.68 -19.90
C ARG A 46 -7.36 14.21 -19.56
N PHE A 47 -7.13 13.30 -20.50
CA PHE A 47 -7.28 11.86 -20.26
C PHE A 47 -6.12 11.30 -19.45
N VAL A 48 -4.92 11.87 -19.62
CA VAL A 48 -3.73 11.53 -18.82
C VAL A 48 -3.92 11.99 -17.38
N GLU A 49 -4.48 13.18 -17.15
CA GLU A 49 -4.74 13.68 -15.80
C GLU A 49 -5.65 12.76 -14.97
N ARG A 50 -6.63 12.11 -15.60
CA ARG A 50 -7.55 11.16 -14.94
C ARG A 50 -6.86 9.85 -14.50
N LEU A 51 -5.72 9.51 -15.12
CA LEU A 51 -4.94 8.33 -14.77
C LEU A 51 -4.02 8.58 -13.57
N LEU A 52 -3.76 9.84 -13.24
CA LEU A 52 -2.94 10.18 -12.09
C LEU A 52 -3.69 9.86 -10.79
N PRO A 53 -3.11 9.07 -9.88
CA PRO A 53 -3.76 8.77 -8.61
C PRO A 53 -3.77 10.02 -7.71
N PRO A 54 -4.83 10.22 -6.90
CA PRO A 54 -4.85 11.30 -5.93
C PRO A 54 -3.80 11.06 -4.84
N THR A 55 -3.03 12.10 -4.50
CA THR A 55 -1.98 12.01 -3.47
C THR A 55 -2.56 11.91 -2.05
N SER A 56 -3.72 12.52 -1.83
CA SER A 56 -4.40 12.56 -0.54
C SER A 56 -5.75 11.84 -0.60
N ILE A 57 -6.18 11.29 0.53
CA ILE A 57 -7.48 10.62 0.62
C ILE A 57 -8.59 11.66 0.59
N PRO A 58 -9.60 11.49 -0.28
CA PRO A 58 -10.72 12.41 -0.35
C PRO A 58 -11.58 12.31 0.91
N LYS A 59 -12.15 13.44 1.30
CA LYS A 59 -13.17 13.47 2.36
C LYS A 59 -14.44 12.74 1.88
N PRO A 60 -15.15 12.03 2.75
CA PRO A 60 -16.34 11.29 2.36
C PRO A 60 -17.43 12.27 1.90
N PRO A 61 -18.21 11.90 0.86
CA PRO A 61 -19.33 12.70 0.41
C PRO A 61 -20.42 12.78 1.49
N LYS A 62 -21.15 13.89 1.52
CA LYS A 62 -22.32 14.04 2.39
C LYS A 62 -23.51 13.36 1.74
N HIS A 63 -24.19 12.50 2.51
CA HIS A 63 -25.41 11.82 2.09
C HIS A 63 -26.60 12.36 2.89
N GLU A 64 -27.80 12.30 2.30
CA GLU A 64 -29.03 12.74 2.97
C GLU A 64 -29.48 11.75 4.06
N HIS A 65 -29.28 10.45 3.79
CA HIS A 65 -29.67 9.37 4.69
C HIS A 65 -28.45 8.58 5.16
N TYR A 66 -28.42 8.32 6.47
CA TYR A 66 -27.44 7.47 7.14
C TYR A 66 -28.17 6.35 7.91
N PRO A 67 -27.58 5.15 8.04
CA PRO A 67 -26.31 4.71 7.45
C PRO A 67 -26.40 4.59 5.92
N THR A 68 -25.25 4.67 5.23
CA THR A 68 -25.21 4.37 3.79
C THR A 68 -25.57 2.90 3.55
N PRO A 69 -25.94 2.49 2.32
CA PRO A 69 -26.20 1.07 2.01
C PRO A 69 -25.02 0.13 2.34
N SER A 70 -23.78 0.66 2.38
CA SER A 70 -22.58 -0.05 2.81
C SER A 70 -22.43 -0.20 4.34
N GLY A 71 -23.32 0.39 5.12
CA GLY A 71 -23.26 0.44 6.58
C GLY A 71 -22.28 1.48 7.14
N TRP A 72 -21.82 2.43 6.33
CA TRP A 72 -20.91 3.48 6.79
C TRP A 72 -21.70 4.67 7.36
N GLU A 73 -21.19 5.22 8.46
CA GLU A 73 -21.77 6.39 9.13
C GLU A 73 -20.64 7.35 9.58
N PRO A 74 -20.79 8.67 9.31
CA PRO A 74 -19.86 9.67 9.79
C PRO A 74 -19.90 9.79 11.33
N PRO A 75 -18.85 10.33 11.96
CA PRO A 75 -18.90 10.64 13.39
C PRO A 75 -20.00 11.67 13.68
N ARG A 76 -20.67 11.54 14.83
CA ARG A 76 -21.64 12.53 15.31
C ARG A 76 -20.91 13.86 15.56
N GLY A 77 -21.58 14.97 15.21
CA GLY A 77 -20.92 16.28 15.09
C GLY A 77 -20.36 16.84 16.39
N ALA A 78 -21.02 16.59 17.53
CA ALA A 78 -20.48 16.93 18.83
C ALA A 78 -19.64 15.75 19.35
N SER A 79 -18.43 16.04 19.83
CA SER A 79 -17.66 15.06 20.60
C SER A 79 -18.47 14.72 21.86
N PRO A 80 -18.76 13.45 22.13
CA PRO A 80 -19.44 13.08 23.35
C PRO A 80 -18.57 13.48 24.56
N ASP A 81 -19.22 13.92 25.63
CA ASP A 81 -18.54 14.27 26.89
C ASP A 81 -18.19 12.99 27.65
N LEU A 82 -17.28 12.21 27.07
CA LEU A 82 -16.78 10.95 27.59
C LEU A 82 -15.31 11.11 27.99
N PRO A 83 -14.84 10.38 29.02
CA PRO A 83 -13.45 10.46 29.47
C PRO A 83 -12.46 9.86 28.47
N TYR A 84 -12.95 9.18 27.42
CA TYR A 84 -12.17 8.62 26.33
C TYR A 84 -12.74 9.01 24.96
N PHE A 85 -11.89 8.95 23.94
CA PHE A 85 -12.24 9.24 22.56
C PHE A 85 -11.58 8.24 21.62
N VAL A 86 -12.33 7.68 20.68
CA VAL A 86 -11.83 6.72 19.69
C VAL A 86 -11.75 7.38 18.32
N ARG A 87 -10.54 7.53 17.79
CA ARG A 87 -10.31 8.20 16.51
C ARG A 87 -10.59 7.28 15.32
N ARG A 88 -11.26 7.82 14.30
CA ARG A 88 -11.44 7.11 13.02
C ARG A 88 -10.11 6.81 12.34
N SER A 89 -10.11 5.75 11.53
CA SER A 89 -8.98 5.38 10.69
C SER A 89 -8.75 6.42 9.58
N ARG A 90 -7.62 6.31 8.88
CA ARG A 90 -7.30 7.15 7.71
C ARG A 90 -8.38 7.05 6.62
N MET A 91 -9.09 5.91 6.56
CA MET A 91 -10.18 5.64 5.62
C MET A 91 -11.58 5.92 6.21
N HIS A 92 -11.66 6.75 7.26
CA HIS A 92 -12.91 7.14 7.94
C HIS A 92 -13.71 5.98 8.56
N ASN A 93 -13.07 4.83 8.80
CA ASN A 93 -13.68 3.66 9.42
C ASN A 93 -13.45 3.60 10.93
N ILE A 94 -14.31 2.86 11.63
CA ILE A 94 -14.15 2.59 13.06
C ILE A 94 -12.97 1.62 13.24
N PRO A 95 -12.04 1.92 14.15
CA PRO A 95 -10.83 1.14 14.35
C PRO A 95 -11.14 -0.07 15.27
N VAL A 96 -11.90 -1.04 14.77
CA VAL A 96 -12.21 -2.30 15.46
C VAL A 96 -11.88 -3.44 14.52
N TYR A 97 -10.97 -4.31 14.92
CA TYR A 97 -10.46 -5.38 14.06
C TYR A 97 -10.43 -6.71 14.78
N LYS A 98 -10.54 -7.80 14.02
CA LYS A 98 -10.29 -9.15 14.50
C LYS A 98 -8.83 -9.48 14.33
N ASP A 99 -8.24 -10.07 15.36
CA ASP A 99 -6.95 -10.70 15.31
C ASP A 99 -7.14 -12.20 15.61
N ILE A 100 -6.50 -13.05 14.81
CA ILE A 100 -6.64 -14.50 14.87
C ILE A 100 -5.25 -15.07 15.06
N THR A 101 -4.95 -15.53 16.28
CA THR A 101 -3.68 -16.14 16.63
C THR A 101 -3.81 -17.67 16.66
N HIS A 102 -2.79 -18.39 16.18
CA HIS A 102 -2.71 -19.86 16.20
C HIS A 102 -3.96 -20.58 15.65
N GLY A 103 -4.71 -19.95 14.74
CA GLY A 103 -5.92 -20.49 14.10
C GLY A 103 -7.18 -20.49 14.99
N ASN A 104 -7.05 -20.74 16.29
CA ASN A 104 -8.19 -20.93 17.19
C ASN A 104 -8.46 -19.74 18.12
N ARG A 105 -7.45 -18.89 18.39
CA ARG A 105 -7.62 -17.75 19.29
C ARG A 105 -8.09 -16.54 18.51
N GLN A 106 -9.38 -16.23 18.63
CA GLN A 106 -9.97 -15.03 18.03
C GLN A 106 -10.12 -13.94 19.10
N MET A 107 -9.55 -12.77 18.82
CA MET A 107 -9.62 -11.59 19.68
C MET A 107 -10.06 -10.38 18.85
N THR A 108 -10.70 -9.42 19.50
CA THR A 108 -11.04 -8.13 18.90
C THR A 108 -10.15 -7.07 19.50
N VAL A 109 -9.52 -6.28 18.65
CA VAL A 109 -8.59 -5.21 19.03
C VAL A 109 -9.24 -3.87 18.69
N ILE A 110 -9.50 -3.08 19.72
CA ILE A 110 -9.95 -1.69 19.59
C ILE A 110 -8.74 -0.79 19.47
N ARG A 111 -8.84 0.11 18.52
CA ARG A 111 -7.73 0.81 17.95
C ARG A 111 -7.84 2.33 18.08
N LYS A 112 -6.71 3.04 18.31
CA LYS A 112 -6.63 4.52 18.38
C LYS A 112 -7.51 5.14 19.47
N VAL A 113 -7.39 4.61 20.69
CA VAL A 113 -8.05 5.15 21.88
C VAL A 113 -7.20 6.27 22.47
N GLU A 114 -7.82 7.40 22.75
CA GLU A 114 -7.28 8.56 23.46
C GLU A 114 -8.09 8.78 24.76
N GLY A 115 -7.47 9.30 25.82
CA GLY A 115 -8.14 9.54 27.11
C GLY A 115 -8.05 8.36 28.09
N ASP A 116 -9.06 8.20 28.95
CA ASP A 116 -9.10 7.18 30.00
C ASP A 116 -9.51 5.80 29.47
N ILE A 117 -8.52 4.92 29.32
CA ILE A 117 -8.68 3.58 28.76
C ILE A 117 -9.46 2.65 29.72
N TRP A 118 -9.38 2.90 31.04
CA TRP A 118 -10.06 2.09 32.04
C TRP A 118 -11.57 2.31 31.99
N ALA A 119 -12.00 3.55 31.75
CA ALA A 119 -13.41 3.86 31.51
C ALA A 119 -13.94 3.12 30.27
N LEU A 120 -13.20 3.13 29.16
CA LEU A 120 -13.58 2.38 27.96
C LEU A 120 -13.64 0.87 28.24
N GLN A 121 -12.65 0.32 28.96
CA GLN A 121 -12.65 -1.09 29.31
C GLN A 121 -13.91 -1.47 30.08
N LYS A 122 -14.25 -0.69 31.11
CA LYS A 122 -15.41 -0.94 31.94
C LYS A 122 -16.71 -0.87 31.15
N ASP A 123 -16.89 0.15 30.33
CA ASP A 123 -18.11 0.31 29.51
C ASP A 123 -18.28 -0.85 28.51
N VAL A 124 -17.17 -1.33 27.94
CA VAL A 124 -17.19 -2.51 27.05
C VAL A 124 -17.43 -3.80 27.85
N GLU A 125 -16.83 -3.97 29.01
CA GLU A 125 -17.06 -5.13 29.89
C GLU A 125 -18.52 -5.21 30.33
N ASP A 126 -19.11 -4.10 30.74
CA ASP A 126 -20.51 -4.01 31.15
C ASP A 126 -21.45 -4.36 29.98
N PHE A 127 -21.18 -3.79 28.80
CA PHE A 127 -21.93 -4.09 27.58
C PHE A 127 -21.84 -5.57 27.20
N LEU A 128 -20.64 -6.16 27.20
CA LEU A 128 -20.44 -7.55 26.80
C LEU A 128 -20.91 -8.55 27.85
N SER A 129 -20.81 -8.21 29.12
CA SER A 129 -21.35 -9.02 30.21
C SER A 129 -22.86 -9.17 30.09
N SER A 130 -23.56 -8.11 29.66
CA SER A 130 -25.00 -8.15 29.40
C SER A 130 -25.38 -9.12 28.26
N LEU A 131 -24.52 -9.26 27.25
CA LEU A 131 -24.77 -10.09 26.06
C LEU A 131 -24.34 -11.54 26.26
N LEU A 132 -23.22 -11.77 26.95
CA LEU A 132 -22.59 -13.09 27.11
C LEU A 132 -22.95 -13.76 28.44
N GLY A 133 -23.49 -13.01 29.41
CA GLY A 133 -23.75 -13.46 30.77
C GLY A 133 -22.48 -13.77 31.57
N LYS A 134 -21.31 -13.37 31.05
CA LYS A 134 -19.98 -13.60 31.62
C LYS A 134 -19.08 -12.41 31.31
N ALA A 135 -18.23 -12.03 32.26
CA ALA A 135 -17.23 -11.00 32.04
C ALA A 135 -16.23 -11.45 30.96
N PRO A 136 -16.01 -10.65 29.91
CA PRO A 136 -15.03 -10.98 28.89
C PRO A 136 -13.61 -10.87 29.46
N ILE A 137 -12.69 -11.68 28.93
CA ILE A 137 -11.27 -11.52 29.25
C ILE A 137 -10.75 -10.34 28.44
N THR A 138 -10.29 -9.31 29.14
CA THR A 138 -9.75 -8.07 28.60
C THR A 138 -8.26 -7.99 28.85
N GLN A 139 -7.53 -7.43 27.88
CA GLN A 139 -6.13 -7.06 28.04
C GLN A 139 -5.97 -5.60 27.65
N LEU A 140 -5.47 -4.80 28.59
CA LEU A 140 -5.13 -3.40 28.36
C LEU A 140 -3.64 -3.22 28.17
N ASN A 141 -3.28 -2.34 27.25
CA ASN A 141 -1.91 -1.92 27.03
C ASN A 141 -1.84 -0.40 27.03
N ASP A 142 -1.16 0.17 28.02
CA ASP A 142 -0.92 1.61 28.14
C ASP A 142 0.31 2.08 27.34
N SER A 143 0.83 1.22 26.47
CA SER A 143 2.03 1.52 25.69
C SER A 143 1.74 2.51 24.57
N VAL A 144 2.49 3.61 24.56
CA VAL A 144 2.46 4.62 23.50
C VAL A 144 3.01 4.02 22.21
N ALA A 145 2.15 3.59 21.29
CA ALA A 145 2.57 3.19 19.95
C ALA A 145 3.05 4.43 19.17
N LYS A 146 4.34 4.47 18.84
CA LYS A 146 4.91 5.51 17.96
C LYS A 146 4.72 5.08 16.51
N ASP A 147 3.88 5.79 15.76
CA ASP A 147 3.84 5.68 14.30
C ASP A 147 5.08 6.34 13.67
N SER A 148 5.44 5.93 12.45
CA SER A 148 6.58 6.47 11.67
C SER A 148 6.52 7.98 11.39
N ALA A 149 5.38 8.63 11.67
CA ALA A 149 5.14 10.05 11.49
C ALA A 149 5.25 10.89 12.79
N GLY A 150 5.61 10.29 13.93
CA GLY A 150 5.85 11.02 15.18
C GLY A 150 4.62 11.16 16.09
N LEU A 151 4.78 10.63 17.30
CA LEU A 151 4.07 10.90 18.56
C LEU A 151 2.55 11.17 18.49
N HIS A 152 1.78 10.09 18.59
CA HIS A 152 0.46 10.12 19.20
C HIS A 152 0.34 8.98 20.22
N LYS A 153 -0.27 9.26 21.37
CA LYS A 153 -0.53 8.28 22.43
C LYS A 153 -1.68 7.39 21.99
N TYR A 154 -1.39 6.26 21.36
CA TYR A 154 -2.42 5.28 21.03
C TYR A 154 -2.28 4.06 21.92
N SER A 155 -3.32 3.80 22.70
CA SER A 155 -3.53 2.52 23.38
C SER A 155 -4.37 1.59 22.50
N TRP A 156 -4.21 0.30 22.73
CA TRP A 156 -5.00 -0.76 22.11
C TRP A 156 -5.58 -1.64 23.23
N SER A 157 -6.88 -1.91 23.17
CA SER A 157 -7.56 -2.83 24.09
C SER A 157 -7.96 -4.09 23.35
N GLN A 158 -7.72 -5.24 23.96
CA GLN A 158 -8.00 -6.55 23.37
C GLN A 158 -9.09 -7.28 24.15
N PHE A 159 -10.11 -7.77 23.43
CA PHE A 159 -11.24 -8.52 23.98
C PHE A 159 -11.25 -9.94 23.39
N SER A 160 -11.24 -10.96 24.24
CA SER A 160 -11.37 -12.36 23.79
C SER A 160 -12.84 -12.71 23.54
N SER A 161 -13.13 -13.38 22.43
CA SER A 161 -14.39 -14.09 22.19
C SER A 161 -15.63 -13.26 21.79
N LEU A 162 -15.47 -12.17 21.04
CA LEU A 162 -16.62 -11.48 20.43
C LEU A 162 -17.12 -12.22 19.19
N LYS A 163 -18.39 -12.66 19.21
CA LYS A 163 -19.07 -13.17 18.03
C LYS A 163 -19.38 -12.03 17.04
N PRO A 164 -19.31 -12.27 15.71
CA PRO A 164 -19.51 -11.24 14.67
C PRO A 164 -20.85 -10.49 14.76
N GLU A 165 -21.87 -11.14 15.31
CA GLU A 165 -23.20 -10.56 15.49
C GLU A 165 -23.24 -9.53 16.63
N GLN A 166 -22.39 -9.70 17.63
CA GLN A 166 -22.29 -8.84 18.82
C GLN A 166 -21.42 -7.61 18.57
N GLU A 167 -20.59 -7.62 17.52
CA GLU A 167 -19.85 -6.44 17.09
C GLU A 167 -20.83 -5.31 16.79
N LYS A 168 -21.95 -5.59 16.09
CA LYS A 168 -22.99 -4.62 15.66
C LYS A 168 -23.59 -3.78 16.81
N GLY A 169 -23.57 -4.30 18.04
CA GLY A 169 -24.03 -3.57 19.22
C GLY A 169 -22.96 -2.70 19.91
N VAL A 170 -21.67 -2.90 19.62
CA VAL A 170 -20.58 -2.06 20.15
C VAL A 170 -20.47 -0.73 19.40
N TRP A 171 -20.86 -0.71 18.11
CA TRP A 171 -20.83 0.49 17.25
C TRP A 171 -21.53 1.72 17.86
N PRO A 172 -22.74 1.64 18.47
CA PRO A 172 -23.39 2.79 19.08
C PRO A 172 -22.69 3.34 20.34
N LEU A 173 -21.82 2.57 21.00
CA LEU A 173 -21.06 3.04 22.18
C LEU A 173 -19.81 3.85 21.81
N ILE A 174 -19.37 3.75 20.55
CA ILE A 174 -18.14 4.39 20.04
C ILE A 174 -18.46 5.50 19.01
N LEU A 175 -19.69 5.51 18.47
CA LEU A 175 -20.26 6.60 17.65
C LEU A 175 -20.68 7.80 18.50
#